data_AF-A0A3L9Z0W7-F1
#
_entry.id   AF-A0A3L9Z0W7-F1
#
_cell.length_a   1.000
_cell.length_b   1.000
_cell.length_c   1.000
_cell.angle_alpha   90.00
_cell.angle_beta   90.00
_cell.angle_gamma   90.00
#
_symmetry.space_group_name_H-M   'P 1'
#
loop_
_entity.id
_entity.type
_entity.pdbx_description
1 polymer ?
#
loop_
_entity_poly.entity_id
_entity_poly.type
_entity_poly.pdbx_seq_one_letter_code
_entity_poly.pdbx_strand_id
1 'polypeptide(L)'
;MDISSFDDLLQAACMQPEPQRLLFVFAAVELPDDATPAQRARFEAGQGGALVPLMCVDKTPQELASFDALVAEARQFTAPGHDWAIVFAAAMSGTLNQAPSSADAEAPLQRMVDAIKGGAHGAFIPFDRQGHPVRFG
;
A
#
# COMPACT_ATOMS: atom_id res chain seq x y z
N MET A 1 -6.11 -9.30 -16.37
CA MET A 1 -5.45 -7.99 -16.52
C MET A 1 -4.25 -8.04 -15.60
N ASP A 2 -3.04 -7.94 -16.15
CA ASP A 2 -1.81 -7.86 -15.34
C ASP A 2 -1.59 -6.40 -14.98
N ILE A 3 -1.61 -6.10 -13.68
CA ILE A 3 -1.34 -4.75 -13.17
C ILE A 3 0.18 -4.57 -13.18
N SER A 4 0.67 -3.77 -14.13
CA SER A 4 2.10 -3.56 -14.37
C SER A 4 2.58 -2.21 -13.81
N SER A 5 1.65 -1.35 -13.41
CA SER A 5 1.88 -0.04 -12.81
C SER A 5 0.73 0.33 -11.88
N PHE A 6 0.95 1.35 -11.04
CA PHE A 6 -0.13 1.94 -10.24
C PHE A 6 -1.26 2.50 -11.11
N ASP A 7 -0.93 3.10 -12.24
CA ASP A 7 -1.93 3.66 -13.16
C ASP A 7 -2.80 2.55 -13.77
N ASP A 8 -2.25 1.37 -14.04
CA ASP A 8 -3.04 0.21 -14.45
C ASP A 8 -4.03 -0.22 -13.37
N LEU A 9 -3.62 -0.19 -12.08
CA LEU A 9 -4.54 -0.47 -10.97
C LEU A 9 -5.66 0.57 -10.91
N LEU A 10 -5.33 1.86 -11.02
CA LEU A 10 -6.30 2.94 -10.98
C LEU A 10 -7.29 2.84 -12.14
N GLN A 11 -6.80 2.58 -13.35
CA GLN A 11 -7.63 2.36 -14.53
C GLN A 11 -8.51 1.11 -14.35
N ALA A 12 -7.95 0.01 -13.86
CA ALA A 12 -8.70 -1.23 -13.61
C ALA A 12 -9.85 -1.01 -12.62
N ALA A 13 -9.61 -0.21 -11.57
CA ALA A 13 -10.61 0.13 -10.57
C ALA A 13 -11.72 1.03 -11.14
N CYS A 14 -11.38 2.00 -12.00
CA CYS A 14 -12.34 2.83 -12.72
C CYS A 14 -13.22 2.03 -13.70
N MET A 15 -12.70 0.94 -14.26
CA MET A 15 -13.39 0.10 -15.24
C MET A 15 -14.28 -1.00 -14.62
N GLN A 16 -14.28 -1.14 -13.28
CA GLN A 16 -15.16 -2.10 -12.62
C GLN A 16 -16.63 -1.71 -12.77
N PRO A 17 -17.55 -2.70 -12.91
CA PRO A 17 -18.97 -2.44 -12.99
C PRO A 17 -19.54 -1.86 -11.68
N GLU A 18 -18.97 -2.25 -10.54
CA GLU A 18 -19.30 -1.70 -9.24
C GLU A 18 -18.28 -0.62 -8.85
N PRO A 19 -18.71 0.53 -8.32
CA PRO A 19 -17.79 1.55 -7.85
C PRO A 19 -16.84 1.00 -6.80
N GLN A 20 -15.56 1.31 -6.94
CA GLN A 20 -14.51 0.81 -6.08
C GLN A 20 -14.12 1.85 -5.02
N ARG A 21 -13.60 1.37 -3.89
CA ARG A 21 -12.78 2.16 -2.97
C ARG A 21 -11.41 1.51 -2.85
N LEU A 22 -10.37 2.28 -3.13
CA LEU A 22 -8.99 1.85 -3.04
C LEU A 22 -8.50 2.06 -1.60
N LEU A 23 -7.77 1.06 -1.11
CA LEU A 23 -7.16 1.04 0.20
C LEU A 23 -5.65 1.03 0.04
N PHE A 24 -4.95 1.87 0.78
CA PHE A 24 -3.51 2.00 0.76
C PHE A 24 -2.94 1.91 2.16
N VAL A 25 -1.93 1.07 2.34
CA VAL A 25 -1.12 1.03 3.56
C VAL A 25 0.33 1.30 3.19
N PHE A 26 0.83 2.44 3.65
CA PHE A 26 2.22 2.83 3.48
C PHE A 26 3.05 2.19 4.59
N ALA A 27 4.18 1.60 4.22
CA ALA A 27 5.08 0.96 5.17
C ALA A 27 6.52 1.45 4.99
N ALA A 28 7.20 1.66 6.12
CA ALA A 28 8.64 1.74 6.19
C ALA A 28 9.23 0.32 6.18
N VAL A 29 10.52 0.25 5.85
CA VAL A 29 11.32 -0.96 6.01
C VAL A 29 12.35 -0.66 7.09
N GLU A 30 12.26 -1.37 8.21
CA GLU A 30 13.12 -1.17 9.38
C GLU A 30 13.86 -2.45 9.74
N LEU A 31 14.99 -2.32 10.42
CA LEU A 31 15.71 -3.46 10.95
C LEU A 31 15.25 -3.71 12.39
N PRO A 32 14.76 -4.92 12.73
CA PRO A 32 14.43 -5.26 14.10
C PRO A 32 15.65 -5.12 15.03
N ASP A 33 15.42 -4.71 16.28
CA ASP A 33 16.50 -4.56 17.28
C ASP A 33 17.26 -5.87 17.56
N ASP A 34 16.56 -7.01 17.44
CA ASP A 34 17.08 -8.36 17.61
C ASP A 34 17.63 -8.98 16.32
N ALA A 35 17.80 -8.19 15.25
CA ALA A 35 18.30 -8.69 13.97
C ALA A 35 19.71 -9.29 14.08
N THR A 36 19.85 -10.49 13.54
CA THR A 36 21.15 -11.18 13.41
C THR A 36 22.12 -10.40 12.53
N PRO A 37 23.45 -10.61 12.66
CA PRO A 37 24.43 -9.97 11.78
C PRO A 37 24.16 -10.21 10.29
N ALA A 38 23.65 -11.39 9.93
CA ALA A 38 23.28 -11.71 8.55
C ALA A 38 22.05 -10.90 8.07
N GLN A 39 21.03 -10.72 8.92
CA GLN A 39 19.87 -9.87 8.60
C GLN A 39 20.28 -8.40 8.47
N ARG A 40 21.18 -7.92 9.34
CA ARG A 40 21.72 -6.56 9.26
C ARG A 40 22.50 -6.33 7.96
N ALA A 41 23.39 -7.26 7.60
CA ALA A 41 24.14 -7.17 6.34
C ALA A 41 23.23 -7.19 5.10
N ARG A 42 22.15 -7.99 5.13
CA ARG A 42 21.14 -7.99 4.05
C ARG A 42 20.40 -6.64 4.00
N PHE A 43 19.97 -6.12 5.15
CA PHE A 43 19.27 -4.83 5.23
C PHE A 43 20.14 -3.68 4.72
N GLU A 44 21.43 -3.64 5.09
CA GLU A 44 22.42 -2.68 4.57
C GLU A 44 22.62 -2.80 3.05
N ALA A 45 22.46 -4.01 2.49
CA ALA A 45 22.45 -4.24 1.04
C ALA A 45 21.09 -3.93 0.38
N GLY A 46 20.13 -3.34 1.11
CA GLY A 46 18.78 -3.04 0.63
C GLY A 46 17.88 -4.27 0.49
N GLN A 47 18.25 -5.38 1.13
CA GLN A 47 17.55 -6.67 1.05
C GLN A 47 16.96 -7.07 2.41
N GLY A 48 15.66 -7.25 2.49
CA GLY A 48 14.98 -7.63 3.74
C GLY A 48 14.75 -6.44 4.68
N GLY A 49 14.50 -6.75 5.95
CA GLY A 49 13.91 -5.81 6.92
C GLY A 49 12.46 -6.19 7.25
N ALA A 50 11.94 -5.59 8.30
CA ALA A 50 10.54 -5.71 8.71
C ALA A 50 9.73 -4.56 8.13
N LEU A 51 8.54 -4.88 7.63
CA LEU A 51 7.58 -3.89 7.16
C LEU A 51 6.86 -3.28 8.35
N VAL A 52 6.97 -1.96 8.51
CA VAL A 52 6.32 -1.22 9.59
C VAL A 52 5.29 -0.28 8.98
N PRO A 53 3.98 -0.56 9.12
CA PRO A 53 2.93 0.32 8.64
C PRO A 53 3.02 1.70 9.29
N LEU A 54 3.07 2.74 8.47
CA LEU A 54 3.17 4.15 8.88
C LEU A 54 1.81 4.83 8.87
N MET A 55 1.02 4.61 7.81
CA MET A 55 -0.25 5.28 7.60
C MET A 55 -1.15 4.48 6.67
N CYS A 56 -2.46 4.72 6.82
CA CYS A 56 -3.51 4.13 6.01
C CYS A 56 -4.27 5.24 5.30
N VAL A 57 -4.58 5.04 4.02
CA VAL A 57 -5.33 5.99 3.21
C VAL A 57 -6.39 5.21 2.43
N ASP A 58 -7.64 5.65 2.47
CA ASP A 58 -8.70 5.16 1.61
C ASP A 58 -9.19 6.28 0.68
N LYS A 59 -9.37 5.97 -0.60
CA LYS A 59 -9.87 6.91 -1.61
C LYS A 59 -10.69 6.17 -2.65
N THR A 60 -11.71 6.82 -3.20
CA THR A 60 -12.34 6.37 -4.44
C THR A 60 -11.38 6.60 -5.62
N PRO A 61 -11.46 5.81 -6.71
CA PRO A 61 -10.66 6.06 -7.91
C PRO A 61 -10.79 7.48 -8.47
N GLN A 62 -11.96 8.11 -8.30
CA GLN A 62 -12.24 9.47 -8.78
C GLN A 62 -11.57 10.55 -7.93
N GLU A 63 -11.31 10.29 -6.64
CA GLU A 63 -10.57 11.20 -5.76
C GLU A 63 -9.06 11.17 -6.01
N LEU A 64 -8.57 10.17 -6.76
CA LEU A 64 -7.16 9.97 -6.99
C LEU A 64 -6.77 10.34 -8.43
N ALA A 65 -6.08 11.47 -8.56
CA ALA A 65 -5.66 11.98 -9.87
C ALA A 65 -4.50 11.17 -10.49
N SER A 66 -3.55 10.74 -9.66
CA SER A 66 -2.36 9.97 -10.08
C SER A 66 -1.64 9.37 -8.87
N PHE A 67 -0.69 8.49 -9.12
CA PHE A 67 0.22 8.01 -8.08
C PHE A 67 0.99 9.16 -7.42
N ASP A 68 1.50 10.12 -8.20
CA ASP A 68 2.23 11.28 -7.67
C ASP A 68 1.38 12.11 -6.69
N ALA A 69 0.07 12.25 -6.96
CA ALA A 69 -0.84 12.92 -6.03
C ALA A 69 -0.95 12.16 -4.70
N LEU A 70 -1.09 10.83 -4.76
CA LEU A 70 -1.11 9.97 -3.58
C LEU A 70 0.19 10.11 -2.76
N VAL A 71 1.35 10.10 -3.44
CA VAL A 71 2.67 10.24 -2.80
C VAL A 71 2.85 11.63 -2.19
N ALA A 72 2.38 12.68 -2.85
CA ALA A 72 2.44 14.04 -2.34
C ALA A 72 1.62 14.20 -1.05
N GLU A 73 0.41 13.62 -1.01
CA GLU A 73 -0.41 13.57 0.20
C GLU A 73 0.27 12.77 1.31
N ALA A 74 0.76 11.57 1.01
CA ALA A 74 1.49 10.72 1.96
C ALA A 74 2.66 11.45 2.64
N ARG A 75 3.42 12.24 1.88
CA ARG A 75 4.55 13.04 2.40
C ARG A 75 4.14 14.10 3.41
N GLN A 76 2.90 14.58 3.38
CA GLN A 76 2.40 15.57 4.35
C GLN A 76 2.17 14.96 5.73
N PHE A 77 1.97 13.64 5.80
CA PHE A 77 1.70 12.91 7.04
C PHE A 77 2.94 12.22 7.62
N THR A 78 4.03 12.09 6.85
CA THR A 78 5.29 11.51 7.31
C THR A 78 6.25 12.56 7.85
N ALA A 79 6.85 12.30 9.01
CA ALA A 79 7.92 13.15 9.55
C ALA A 79 9.19 13.06 8.68
N PRO A 80 10.01 14.13 8.60
CA PRO A 80 11.32 14.09 7.95
C PRO A 80 12.17 12.94 8.49
N GLY A 81 12.66 12.06 7.62
CA GLY A 81 13.44 10.87 7.98
C GLY A 81 12.63 9.59 8.25
N HIS A 82 11.30 9.66 8.32
CA HIS A 82 10.40 8.50 8.40
C HIS A 82 9.60 8.37 7.09
N ASP A 83 10.33 8.30 5.99
CA ASP A 83 9.73 8.21 4.66
C ASP A 83 9.32 6.77 4.38
N TRP A 84 8.18 6.57 3.73
CA TRP A 84 7.68 5.24 3.40
C TRP A 84 8.55 4.60 2.31
N ALA A 85 8.76 3.29 2.38
CA ALA A 85 9.55 2.55 1.40
C ALA A 85 8.66 1.89 0.33
N ILE A 86 7.49 1.44 0.74
CA ILE A 86 6.55 0.69 -0.10
C ILE A 86 5.11 1.03 0.28
N VAL A 87 4.20 0.94 -0.68
CA VAL A 87 2.76 1.07 -0.44
C VAL A 87 2.03 -0.18 -0.92
N PHE A 88 1.19 -0.74 -0.07
CA PHE A 88 0.32 -1.87 -0.41
C PHE A 88 -1.05 -1.34 -0.80
N ALA A 89 -1.52 -1.74 -1.99
CA ALA A 89 -2.83 -1.38 -2.48
C ALA A 89 -3.79 -2.57 -2.49
N ALA A 90 -5.06 -2.31 -2.18
CA ALA A 90 -6.17 -3.22 -2.38
C ALA A 90 -7.40 -2.43 -2.87
N ALA A 91 -8.39 -3.14 -3.40
CA ALA A 91 -9.67 -2.55 -3.83
C ALA A 91 -10.83 -3.23 -3.11
N MET A 92 -11.80 -2.43 -2.70
CA MET A 92 -13.09 -2.87 -2.18
C MET A 92 -14.19 -2.53 -3.18
N SER A 93 -14.93 -3.56 -3.62
CA SER A 93 -16.14 -3.34 -4.42
C SER A 93 -17.27 -2.81 -3.56
N GLY A 94 -17.97 -1.83 -4.12
CA GLY A 94 -19.24 -1.36 -3.63
C GLY A 94 -20.36 -2.37 -3.84
N THR A 95 -21.57 -1.99 -3.43
CA THR A 95 -22.78 -2.77 -3.71
C THR A 95 -23.84 -1.84 -4.30
N LEU A 96 -24.69 -2.36 -5.19
CA LEU A 96 -25.83 -1.61 -5.76
C LEU A 96 -25.44 -0.26 -6.37
N ASN A 97 -24.30 -0.21 -7.07
CA ASN A 97 -23.76 1.00 -7.70
C ASN A 97 -23.39 2.12 -6.71
N GLN A 98 -23.12 1.78 -5.45
CA GLN A 98 -22.62 2.70 -4.42
C GLN A 98 -21.24 2.24 -3.95
N ALA A 99 -20.26 3.15 -4.01
CA ALA A 99 -18.92 2.89 -3.50
C ALA A 99 -18.95 2.66 -1.98
N PRO A 100 -18.07 1.81 -1.42
CA PRO A 100 -17.91 1.71 0.02
C PRO A 100 -17.60 3.07 0.63
N SER A 101 -18.09 3.34 1.83
CA SER A 101 -17.75 4.56 2.57
C SER A 101 -16.36 4.45 3.23
N SER A 102 -15.81 5.57 3.74
CA SER A 102 -14.60 5.52 4.56
C SER A 102 -14.80 4.70 5.83
N ALA A 103 -16.01 4.74 6.42
CA ALA A 103 -16.34 3.93 7.59
C ALA A 103 -16.30 2.43 7.26
N ASP A 104 -16.73 2.04 6.06
CA ASP A 104 -16.64 0.64 5.62
C ASP A 104 -15.18 0.19 5.38
N ALA A 105 -14.29 1.13 5.06
CA ALA A 105 -12.87 0.88 4.80
C ALA A 105 -12.04 0.67 6.08
N GLU A 106 -12.50 1.14 7.23
CA GLU A 106 -11.73 1.11 8.48
C GLU A 106 -11.33 -0.31 8.90
N ALA A 107 -12.30 -1.24 8.95
CA ALA A 107 -12.01 -2.63 9.31
C ALA A 107 -11.13 -3.37 8.28
N PRO A 108 -11.38 -3.27 6.96
CA PRO A 108 -10.48 -3.78 5.93
C PRO A 108 -9.05 -3.21 5.97
N LEU A 109 -8.90 -1.89 6.20
CA LEU A 109 -7.58 -1.27 6.37
C LEU A 109 -6.84 -1.85 7.58
N GLN A 110 -7.52 -2.00 8.71
CA GLN A 110 -6.92 -2.61 9.89
C GLN A 110 -6.46 -4.04 9.61
N ARG A 111 -7.26 -4.84 8.87
CA ARG A 111 -6.84 -6.19 8.45
C ARG A 111 -5.64 -6.16 7.50
N MET A 112 -5.56 -5.18 6.59
CA MET A 112 -4.38 -4.99 5.74
C MET A 112 -3.13 -4.72 6.59
N VAL A 113 -3.23 -3.83 7.57
CA VAL A 113 -2.14 -3.50 8.50
C VAL A 113 -1.65 -4.75 9.25
N ASP A 114 -2.58 -5.52 9.81
CA ASP A 114 -2.25 -6.74 10.57
C ASP A 114 -1.63 -7.82 9.66
N ALA A 115 -2.15 -7.97 8.45
CA ALA A 115 -1.62 -8.90 7.45
C ALA A 115 -0.20 -8.51 7.00
N ILE A 116 0.06 -7.23 6.75
CA ILE A 116 1.39 -6.72 6.40
C ILE A 116 2.39 -6.97 7.55
N LYS A 117 2.01 -6.67 8.80
CA LYS A 117 2.84 -6.97 9.99
C LYS A 117 3.13 -8.46 10.14
N GLY A 118 2.15 -9.31 9.82
CA GLY A 118 2.30 -10.76 9.82
C GLY A 118 3.04 -11.34 8.61
N GLY A 119 3.48 -10.50 7.66
CA GLY A 119 4.14 -10.94 6.42
C GLY A 119 3.19 -11.52 5.37
N ALA A 120 1.88 -11.48 5.59
CA ALA A 120 0.86 -11.94 4.66
C ALA A 120 0.47 -10.82 3.68
N HIS A 121 1.25 -10.67 2.61
CA HIS A 121 1.05 -9.61 1.61
C HIS A 121 0.53 -10.11 0.24
N GLY A 122 0.32 -11.42 0.08
CA GLY A 122 -0.11 -12.01 -1.20
C GLY A 122 -1.51 -11.61 -1.69
N ALA A 123 -2.32 -10.99 -0.82
CA ALA A 123 -3.64 -10.46 -1.17
C ALA A 123 -3.60 -9.00 -1.65
N PHE A 124 -2.43 -8.36 -1.63
CA PHE A 124 -2.26 -6.94 -1.93
C PHE A 124 -1.26 -6.75 -3.06
N ILE A 125 -1.33 -5.58 -3.70
CA ILE A 125 -0.37 -5.21 -4.74
C ILE A 125 0.60 -4.20 -4.12
N PRO A 126 1.85 -4.60 -3.85
CA PRO A 126 2.87 -3.67 -3.37
C PRO A 126 3.43 -2.83 -4.52
N PHE A 127 3.56 -1.53 -4.32
CA PHE A 127 4.21 -0.61 -5.24
C PHE A 127 5.40 0.09 -4.57
N ASP A 128 6.48 0.26 -5.33
CA ASP A 128 7.61 1.07 -4.91
C ASP A 128 7.32 2.57 -5.02
N ARG A 129 8.32 3.41 -4.72
CA ARG A 129 8.21 4.87 -4.79
C ARG A 129 8.00 5.44 -6.19
N GLN A 130 8.12 4.61 -7.23
CA GLN A 130 7.91 4.97 -8.64
C GLN A 130 6.57 4.44 -9.16
N GLY A 131 5.79 3.72 -8.33
CA GLY A 131 4.52 3.13 -8.74
C GLY A 131 4.68 1.82 -9.51
N HIS A 132 5.85 1.18 -9.43
CA HIS A 132 6.08 -0.12 -10.05
C HIS A 132 5.74 -1.26 -9.06
N PRO A 133 5.05 -2.31 -9.51
CA PRO A 133 4.78 -3.47 -8.69
C PRO A 133 6.07 -4.14 -8.20
N VAL A 134 6.14 -4.40 -6.89
CA VAL A 134 7.24 -5.13 -6.28
C VAL A 134 6.86 -6.60 -6.15
N ARG A 135 7.79 -7.51 -6.41
CA ARG A 135 7.57 -8.95 -6.15
C ARG A 135 8.40 -9.37 -4.95
N PHE A 136 7.73 -9.85 -3.92
CA PHE A 136 8.38 -10.56 -2.83
C PHE A 136 8.64 -12.01 -3.29
N GLY A 137 9.87 -12.49 -3.09
CA GLY A 137 10.34 -13.81 -3.51
C GLY A 137 10.84 -14.64 -2.34
#